data_AF-A0A9D7LXU4-F1
#
_entry.id   AF-A0A9D7LXU4-F1
#
_cell.length_a   1.000
_cell.length_b   1.000
_cell.length_c   1.000
_cell.angle_alpha   90.00
_cell.angle_beta   90.00
_cell.angle_gamma   90.00
#
_symmetry.space_group_name_H-M   'P 1'
#
loop_
_entity.id
_entity.type
_entity.pdbx_description
1 polymer ?
#
loop_
_entity_poly.entity_id
_entity_poly.type
_entity_poly.pdbx_seq_one_letter_code
_entity_poly.pdbx_strand_id
1 'polypeptide(L)'
;MDFVILQEQSQRPSFPPSQVASQVYPYATQLVNLIRANNPCTEIVFYMTWGRKNGDASNCAGWPPVCTYDGMQARLRESYMEMGLQMMQTVAPVGAAWSYAISQGFAFDLFSPDESHPSMFGSYRS
;
A
#
# COMPACT_ATOMS: atom_id res chain seq x y z
N MET A 1 13.65 21.17 1.75
CA MET A 1 12.40 20.67 1.17
C MET A 1 12.13 19.38 1.90
N ASP A 2 11.00 19.32 2.58
CA ASP A 2 10.70 18.22 3.51
C ASP A 2 9.77 17.24 2.83
N PHE A 3 9.89 15.96 3.20
CA PHE A 3 9.02 14.90 2.72
C PHE A 3 8.23 14.34 3.88
N VAL A 4 6.95 14.07 3.64
CA VAL A 4 6.12 13.28 4.56
C VAL A 4 5.64 12.05 3.83
N ILE A 5 6.01 10.88 4.36
CA ILE A 5 5.68 9.59 3.79
C ILE A 5 4.48 9.02 4.54
N LEU A 6 3.41 8.71 3.82
CA LEU A 6 2.17 8.18 4.38
C LEU A 6 1.92 6.76 3.86
N GLN A 7 1.76 5.81 4.79
CA GLN A 7 1.26 4.47 4.49
C GLN A 7 0.06 4.14 5.36
N GLU A 8 -0.84 3.34 4.83
CA GLU A 8 -1.95 2.74 5.56
C GLU A 8 -1.68 1.25 5.82
N GLN A 9 -2.34 0.68 6.83
CA GLN A 9 -2.35 -0.77 7.08
C GLN A 9 -2.78 -1.52 5.81
N SER A 10 -1.94 -2.40 5.27
CA SER A 10 -2.12 -3.03 3.95
C SER A 10 -3.48 -3.70 3.71
N GLN A 11 -4.18 -4.14 4.76
CA GLN A 11 -5.53 -4.66 4.64
C GLN A 11 -6.52 -3.59 4.17
N ARG A 12 -6.50 -2.38 4.74
CA ARG A 12 -7.54 -1.37 4.50
C ARG A 12 -7.60 -0.87 3.06
N PRO A 13 -6.49 -0.56 2.36
CA PRO A 13 -6.52 -0.24 0.93
C PRO A 13 -6.74 -1.46 0.04
N SER A 14 -6.74 -2.69 0.56
CA SER A 14 -7.02 -3.90 -0.21
C SER A 14 -8.50 -4.33 -0.21
N PHE A 15 -9.29 -3.76 0.70
CA PHE A 15 -10.70 -4.07 0.92
C PHE A 15 -11.64 -3.60 -0.23
N PRO A 16 -12.95 -3.91 -0.17
CA PRO A 16 -13.89 -3.50 -1.21
C PRO A 16 -13.81 -1.98 -1.49
N PRO A 17 -13.91 -1.55 -2.77
CA PRO A 17 -13.76 -0.13 -3.13
C PRO A 17 -14.64 0.83 -2.31
N SER A 18 -15.88 0.45 -2.02
CA SER A 18 -16.80 1.26 -1.21
C SER A 18 -16.34 1.43 0.24
N GLN A 19 -15.71 0.40 0.81
CA GLN A 19 -15.13 0.47 2.14
C GLN A 19 -13.88 1.34 2.14
N VAL A 20 -13.01 1.19 1.14
CA VAL A 20 -11.81 2.03 1.00
C VAL A 20 -12.21 3.51 0.86
N ALA A 21 -13.18 3.79 0.00
CA ALA A 21 -13.68 5.15 -0.23
C ALA A 21 -14.28 5.81 1.01
N SER A 22 -14.88 5.03 1.91
CA SER A 22 -15.49 5.55 3.15
C SER A 22 -14.53 5.56 4.34
N GLN A 23 -13.54 4.66 4.38
CA GLN A 23 -12.72 4.41 5.57
C GLN A 23 -11.23 4.70 5.37
N VAL A 24 -10.76 5.04 4.17
CA VAL A 24 -9.34 5.36 3.89
C VAL A 24 -9.21 6.75 3.30
N TYR A 25 -9.86 7.01 2.15
CA TYR A 25 -9.66 8.26 1.40
C TYR A 25 -9.99 9.54 2.19
N PRO A 26 -11.05 9.61 3.03
CA PRO A 26 -11.34 10.81 3.81
C PRO A 26 -10.23 11.15 4.81
N TYR A 27 -9.66 10.12 5.46
CA TYR A 27 -8.61 10.32 6.46
C TYR A 27 -7.26 10.62 5.80
N ALA A 28 -6.94 9.99 4.68
CA ALA A 28 -5.77 10.35 3.88
C ALA A 28 -5.86 11.82 3.39
N THR A 29 -7.04 12.26 2.94
CA THR A 29 -7.28 13.66 2.55
C THR A 29 -7.08 14.61 3.72
N GLN A 30 -7.58 14.25 4.90
CA GLN A 30 -7.41 15.05 6.11
C GLN A 30 -5.93 15.22 6.47
N LEU A 31 -5.13 14.14 6.42
CA LEU A 31 -3.69 14.20 6.67
C LEU A 31 -2.98 15.08 5.65
N VAL A 32 -3.29 14.93 4.35
CA VAL A 32 -2.73 15.77 3.28
C VAL A 32 -3.01 17.25 3.53
N ASN A 33 -4.25 17.59 3.88
CA ASN A 33 -4.65 18.96 4.15
C ASN A 33 -3.92 19.54 5.37
N LEU A 34 -3.77 18.76 6.44
CA LEU A 34 -3.05 19.19 7.64
C LEU A 34 -1.56 19.42 7.36
N ILE A 35 -0.92 18.53 6.60
CA ILE A 35 0.49 18.68 6.22
C ILE A 35 0.70 19.93 5.38
N ARG A 36 -0.16 20.16 4.37
CA ARG A 36 -0.11 21.34 3.51
C ARG A 36 -0.38 22.64 4.28
N ALA A 37 -1.30 22.62 5.23
CA ALA A 37 -1.59 23.77 6.09
C ALA A 37 -0.41 24.12 7.00
N ASN A 38 0.36 23.12 7.44
CA ASN A 38 1.57 23.33 8.24
C ASN A 38 2.75 23.85 7.39
N ASN A 39 3.01 23.25 6.22
CA ASN A 39 4.04 23.71 5.29
C ASN A 39 3.65 23.34 3.84
N PRO A 40 3.30 24.33 2.99
CA PRO A 40 2.89 24.07 1.61
C PRO A 40 4.02 23.57 0.71
N CYS A 41 5.28 23.72 1.13
CA CYS A 41 6.45 23.22 0.40
C CYS A 41 6.79 21.76 0.72
N THR A 42 6.06 21.11 1.63
CA THR A 42 6.26 19.69 1.94
C THR A 42 5.77 18.83 0.77
N GLU A 43 6.63 17.95 0.29
CA GLU A 43 6.22 16.91 -0.66
C GLU A 43 5.62 15.74 0.11
N ILE A 44 4.37 15.39 -0.21
CA ILE A 44 3.68 14.27 0.40
C ILE A 44 3.75 13.09 -0.56
N VAL A 45 4.21 11.95 -0.04
CA VAL A 45 4.36 10.73 -0.83
C VAL A 45 3.56 9.62 -0.17
N PHE A 46 2.60 9.07 -0.92
CA PHE A 46 1.94 7.84 -0.52
C PHE A 46 2.85 6.65 -0.79
N TYR A 47 3.06 5.86 0.24
CA TYR A 47 3.93 4.70 0.22
C TYR A 47 3.09 3.45 -0.06
N MET A 48 3.07 3.02 -1.33
CA MET A 48 2.27 1.87 -1.75
C MET A 48 2.79 0.60 -1.08
N THR A 49 2.00 0.04 -0.16
CA THR A 49 2.36 -1.18 0.54
C THR A 49 2.23 -2.42 -0.35
N TRP A 50 2.71 -3.56 0.16
CA TRP A 50 2.69 -4.84 -0.53
C TRP A 50 1.59 -5.78 -0.03
N GLY A 51 1.16 -6.69 -0.89
CA GLY A 51 0.28 -7.80 -0.54
C GLY A 51 0.96 -8.79 0.40
N ARG A 52 0.17 -9.50 1.21
CA ARG A 52 0.67 -10.59 2.06
C ARG A 52 1.07 -11.79 1.22
N LYS A 53 2.08 -12.55 1.66
CA LYS A 53 2.72 -13.65 0.91
C LYS A 53 1.72 -14.64 0.32
N ASN A 54 0.72 -15.01 1.10
CA ASN A 54 -0.34 -15.94 0.73
C ASN A 54 -1.72 -15.27 0.66
N GLY A 55 -1.76 -13.95 0.47
CA GLY A 55 -2.99 -13.15 0.59
C GLY A 55 -3.44 -12.95 2.04
N ASP A 56 -4.61 -12.36 2.20
CA ASP A 56 -5.24 -12.08 3.49
C ASP A 56 -6.27 -13.15 3.85
N ALA A 57 -5.77 -14.29 4.36
CA ALA A 57 -6.59 -15.46 4.69
C ALA A 57 -7.76 -15.13 5.64
N SER A 58 -7.57 -14.19 6.58
CA SER A 58 -8.61 -13.80 7.54
C SER A 58 -9.79 -13.08 6.89
N ASN A 59 -9.58 -12.39 5.75
CA ASN A 59 -10.64 -11.66 5.04
C ASN A 59 -11.05 -12.34 3.72
N CYS A 60 -10.29 -13.30 3.23
CA CYS A 60 -10.51 -14.03 1.98
C CYS A 60 -11.94 -14.57 1.83
N ALA A 61 -12.52 -15.16 2.88
CA ALA A 61 -13.87 -15.72 2.81
C ALA A 61 -14.96 -14.66 2.55
N GLY A 62 -14.79 -13.45 3.09
CA GLY A 62 -15.72 -12.32 2.90
C GLY A 62 -15.36 -11.41 1.72
N TRP A 63 -14.11 -11.46 1.26
CA TRP A 63 -13.60 -10.67 0.15
C TRP A 63 -12.60 -11.49 -0.68
N PRO A 64 -13.08 -12.33 -1.62
CA PRO A 64 -12.22 -13.24 -2.39
C PRO A 64 -11.04 -12.61 -3.14
N PRO A 65 -11.09 -11.34 -3.61
CA PRO A 65 -9.94 -10.72 -4.28
C PRO A 65 -8.67 -10.65 -3.45
N VAL A 66 -8.73 -10.72 -2.11
CA VAL A 66 -7.52 -10.71 -1.27
C VAL A 66 -7.00 -12.11 -0.92
N CYS A 67 -7.60 -13.18 -1.44
CA CYS A 67 -7.17 -14.56 -1.13
C CYS A 67 -5.77 -14.94 -1.64
N THR A 68 -5.20 -14.15 -2.55
CA THR A 68 -3.86 -14.40 -3.11
C THR A 68 -3.00 -13.15 -2.99
N TYR A 69 -1.68 -13.33 -3.05
CA TYR A 69 -0.74 -12.20 -3.13
C TYR A 69 -1.10 -11.26 -4.29
N ASP A 70 -1.25 -11.81 -5.50
CA ASP A 70 -1.51 -11.02 -6.71
C ASP A 70 -2.83 -10.25 -6.61
N GLY A 71 -3.88 -10.90 -6.11
CA GLY A 71 -5.17 -10.27 -5.91
C GLY A 71 -5.09 -9.13 -4.90
N MET A 72 -4.50 -9.36 -3.73
CA MET A 72 -4.32 -8.33 -2.71
C MET A 72 -3.44 -7.18 -3.22
N GLN A 73 -2.35 -7.48 -3.92
CA GLN A 73 -1.44 -6.49 -4.47
C GLN A 73 -2.10 -5.63 -5.56
N ALA A 74 -2.96 -6.22 -6.39
CA ALA A 74 -3.75 -5.49 -7.38
C ALA A 74 -4.68 -4.49 -6.69
N ARG A 75 -5.40 -4.92 -5.64
CA ARG A 75 -6.27 -4.02 -4.84
C ARG A 75 -5.49 -2.86 -4.22
N LEU A 76 -4.34 -3.16 -3.60
CA LEU A 76 -3.45 -2.14 -3.05
C LEU A 76 -3.02 -1.12 -4.10
N ARG A 77 -2.56 -1.60 -5.26
CA ARG A 77 -2.15 -0.73 -6.36
C ARG A 77 -3.29 0.19 -6.82
N GLU A 78 -4.47 -0.35 -7.04
CA GLU A 78 -5.65 0.43 -7.43
C GLU A 78 -5.91 1.55 -6.43
N SER A 79 -6.03 1.22 -5.14
CA SER A 79 -6.38 2.21 -4.12
C SER A 79 -5.29 3.26 -3.89
N TYR A 80 -4.01 2.90 -3.92
CA TYR A 80 -2.92 3.88 -3.82
C TYR A 80 -2.85 4.81 -5.02
N MET A 81 -3.07 4.29 -6.24
CA MET A 81 -3.12 5.13 -7.45
C MET A 81 -4.33 6.07 -7.43
N GLU A 82 -5.50 5.60 -6.99
CA GLU A 82 -6.67 6.45 -6.79
C GLU A 82 -6.40 7.56 -5.76
N MET A 83 -5.78 7.25 -4.62
CA MET A 83 -5.40 8.27 -3.62
C MET A 83 -4.45 9.32 -4.22
N GLY A 84 -3.40 8.87 -4.93
CA GLY A 84 -2.45 9.77 -5.58
C GLY A 84 -3.12 10.70 -6.59
N LEU A 85 -4.03 10.18 -7.41
CA LEU A 85 -4.79 10.95 -8.38
C LEU A 85 -5.76 11.93 -7.73
N GLN A 86 -6.56 11.48 -6.76
CA GLN A 86 -7.59 12.32 -6.09
C GLN A 86 -6.97 13.46 -5.29
N MET A 87 -5.83 13.22 -4.65
CA MET A 87 -5.20 14.19 -3.76
C MET A 87 -4.05 14.95 -4.44
N MET A 88 -3.75 14.64 -5.71
CA MET A 88 -2.62 15.17 -6.47
C MET A 88 -1.29 15.01 -5.70
N GLN A 89 -1.01 13.79 -5.23
CA GLN A 89 0.21 13.42 -4.51
C GLN A 89 1.00 12.34 -5.24
N THR A 90 2.31 12.30 -4.98
CA THR A 90 3.20 11.26 -5.48
C THR A 90 2.89 9.92 -4.82
N VAL A 91 3.04 8.83 -5.55
CA VAL A 91 2.95 7.45 -5.02
C VAL A 91 4.29 6.75 -5.24
N ALA A 92 4.96 6.36 -4.16
CA ALA A 92 6.13 5.49 -4.22
C ALA A 92 5.67 4.04 -4.49
N PRO A 93 6.10 3.40 -5.60
CA PRO A 93 5.52 2.14 -6.08
C PRO A 93 6.14 0.90 -5.42
N VAL A 94 6.34 0.90 -4.09
CA VAL A 94 7.06 -0.18 -3.38
C VAL A 94 6.39 -1.54 -3.55
N GLY A 95 5.07 -1.63 -3.34
CA GLY A 95 4.32 -2.87 -3.57
C GLY A 95 4.41 -3.39 -5.01
N ALA A 96 4.47 -2.48 -5.99
CA ALA A 96 4.67 -2.88 -7.39
C ALA A 96 6.10 -3.39 -7.64
N ALA A 97 7.11 -2.80 -6.99
CA ALA A 97 8.49 -3.28 -7.05
C ALA A 97 8.64 -4.67 -6.41
N TRP A 98 7.94 -4.93 -5.30
CA TRP A 98 7.84 -6.25 -4.69
C TRP A 98 7.21 -7.26 -5.63
N SER A 99 6.06 -6.92 -6.22
CA SER A 99 5.36 -7.76 -7.18
C SER A 99 6.25 -8.10 -8.37
N TYR A 100 6.98 -7.12 -8.87
CA TYR A 100 7.96 -7.32 -9.93
C TYR A 100 9.07 -8.30 -9.50
N ALA A 101 9.69 -8.09 -8.33
CA ALA A 101 10.75 -8.99 -7.84
C ALA A 101 10.27 -10.44 -7.67
N ILE A 102 9.08 -10.64 -7.10
CA ILE A 102 8.47 -11.98 -6.95
C ILE A 102 8.22 -12.60 -8.33
N SER A 103 7.68 -11.82 -9.30
CA SER A 103 7.42 -12.31 -10.66
C SER A 103 8.68 -12.74 -11.41
N GLN A 104 9.83 -12.14 -11.07
CA GLN A 104 11.14 -12.49 -11.65
C GLN A 104 11.84 -13.64 -10.93
N GLY A 105 11.19 -14.29 -9.94
CA GLY A 105 11.78 -15.39 -9.18
C GLY A 105 12.95 -14.94 -8.30
N PHE A 106 12.85 -13.77 -7.68
CA PHE A 106 13.89 -13.27 -6.77
C PHE A 106 14.26 -14.31 -5.72
N ALA A 107 15.56 -14.57 -5.57
CA ALA A 107 16.06 -15.73 -4.84
C ALA A 107 15.84 -15.68 -3.32
N PHE A 108 15.56 -14.50 -2.76
CA PHE A 108 15.37 -14.31 -1.33
C PHE A 108 13.91 -14.03 -0.98
N ASP A 109 13.46 -14.60 0.13
CA ASP A 109 12.12 -14.33 0.65
C ASP A 109 12.03 -12.88 1.13
N LEU A 110 11.07 -12.14 0.56
CA LEU A 110 10.81 -10.75 0.95
C LEU A 110 10.01 -10.66 2.25
N PHE A 111 9.39 -11.76 2.68
CA PHE A 111 8.52 -11.78 3.84
C PHE A 111 9.23 -12.30 5.08
N SER A 112 8.85 -11.73 6.22
CA SER A 112 9.16 -12.30 7.53
C SER A 112 8.38 -13.62 7.72
N PRO A 113 8.69 -14.42 8.76
CA PRO A 113 7.95 -15.65 9.07
C PRO A 113 6.45 -15.48 9.28
N ASP A 114 5.98 -14.24 9.54
CA ASP A 114 4.54 -13.95 9.67
C ASP A 114 3.81 -13.70 8.35
N GLU A 115 4.52 -13.81 7.21
CA GLU A 115 3.98 -13.74 5.86
C GLU A 115 3.35 -12.38 5.48
N SER A 116 3.51 -11.35 6.31
CA SER A 116 2.92 -10.02 6.12
C SER A 116 3.98 -8.92 6.19
N HIS A 117 4.82 -8.93 7.23
CA HIS A 117 5.87 -7.94 7.42
C HIS A 117 7.09 -8.27 6.56
N PRO A 118 7.95 -7.28 6.29
CA PRO A 118 9.11 -7.50 5.45
C PRO A 118 10.20 -8.24 6.21
N SER A 119 10.89 -9.15 5.51
CA SER A 119 12.20 -9.64 5.93
C SER A 119 13.24 -8.53 5.80
N MET A 120 14.48 -8.80 6.21
CA MET A 120 15.60 -7.90 5.90
C MET A 120 15.71 -7.60 4.39
N PHE A 121 15.54 -8.62 3.53
CA PHE A 121 15.56 -8.44 2.06
C PHE A 121 14.35 -7.64 1.56
N GLY A 122 13.19 -7.82 2.18
CA GLY A 122 12.01 -6.99 1.95
C GLY A 122 12.28 -5.53 2.29
N SER A 123 12.85 -5.26 3.47
CA SER A 123 13.14 -3.91 3.96
C SER A 123 14.13 -3.15 3.08
N TYR A 124 15.12 -3.80 2.46
CA TYR A 124 16.02 -3.14 1.51
C TYR A 124 15.35 -2.72 0.19
N ARG A 125 14.16 -3.24 -0.08
CA ARG A 125 13.34 -2.89 -1.26
C ARG A 125 12.15 -2.01 -0.90
N SER A 126 12.04 -1.65 0.37
CA SER A 126 11.01 -0.81 0.97
C SER A 126 11.44 0.64 0.96
#